data_AF-A0A7W0JIA3-F1
#
_entry.id   AF-A0A7W0JIA3-F1
#
_cell.length_a   1.000
_cell.length_b   1.000
_cell.length_c   1.000
_cell.angle_alpha   90.00
_cell.angle_beta   90.00
_cell.angle_gamma   90.00
#
_symmetry.space_group_name_H-M   'P 1'
#
loop_
_entity.id
_entity.type
_entity.pdbx_description
1 polymer ?
#
loop_
_entity_poly.entity_id
_entity_poly.type
_entity_poly.pdbx_seq_one_letter_code
_entity_poly.pdbx_strand_id
1 'polypeptide(L)'
;MKLIAQVKLQPTKRQKSALYSTLHEANIACNAVSEIAWEAQTFGQYNLHKIAYAKMRERFLLSAQVVVRCIAKVADAYKLDKKSKREFKLD
;
A
#
# COMPACT_ATOMS: atom_id res chain seq x y z
N MET A 1 16.67 -22.19 14.70
CA MET A 1 15.41 -22.93 14.45
C MET A 1 14.29 -21.92 14.25
N LYS A 2 13.54 -21.95 13.13
CA LYS A 2 12.47 -20.98 12.83
C LYS A 2 11.11 -21.64 13.11
N LEU A 3 10.48 -21.29 14.23
CA LEU A 3 9.12 -21.73 14.57
C LEU A 3 8.11 -20.86 13.80
N ILE A 4 7.16 -21.50 13.10
CA ILE A 4 6.14 -20.82 12.30
C ILE A 4 4.76 -21.35 12.72
N ALA A 5 3.84 -20.44 13.06
CA ALA A 5 2.43 -20.77 13.26
C ALA A 5 1.63 -20.40 12.01
N GLN A 6 0.87 -21.36 11.48
CA GLN A 6 -0.07 -21.10 10.39
C GLN A 6 -1.42 -20.68 10.98
N VAL A 7 -1.92 -19.51 10.57
CA VAL A 7 -3.18 -18.95 11.06
C VAL A 7 -4.11 -18.68 9.89
N LYS A 8 -5.40 -19.00 10.05
CA LYS A 8 -6.46 -18.71 9.09
C LYS A 8 -7.51 -17.82 9.72
N LEU A 9 -7.83 -16.70 9.07
CA LEU A 9 -8.95 -15.86 9.46
C LEU A 9 -10.27 -16.54 9.09
N GLN A 10 -11.22 -16.56 10.04
CA GLN A 10 -12.59 -17.04 9.85
C GLN A 10 -13.58 -15.87 10.01
N PRO A 11 -13.64 -14.94 9.04
CA PRO A 11 -14.46 -13.74 9.17
C PRO A 11 -15.94 -14.04 8.94
N THR A 12 -16.80 -13.31 9.64
CA THR A 12 -18.22 -13.21 9.26
C THR A 12 -18.36 -12.53 7.89
N LYS A 13 -19.52 -12.67 7.24
CA LYS A 13 -19.79 -12.01 5.95
C LYS A 13 -19.53 -10.49 6.00
N ARG A 14 -19.95 -9.84 7.09
CA ARG A 14 -19.75 -8.41 7.33
C ARG A 14 -18.26 -8.06 7.47
N GLN A 15 -17.50 -8.84 8.25
CA GLN A 15 -16.07 -8.63 8.41
C GLN A 15 -15.32 -8.82 7.10
N LYS A 16 -15.67 -9.86 6.32
CA LYS A 16 -15.06 -10.12 5.01
C LYS A 16 -15.27 -8.94 4.07
N SER A 17 -16.49 -8.41 4.00
CA SER A 17 -16.81 -7.23 3.18
C SER A 17 -16.01 -6.01 3.63
N ALA A 18 -15.96 -5.70 4.93
CA ALA A 18 -15.19 -4.57 5.45
C ALA A 18 -13.69 -4.68 5.17
N LEU A 19 -13.12 -5.88 5.34
CA LEU A 19 -11.71 -6.16 5.05
C LEU A 19 -11.42 -5.98 3.55
N TYR A 20 -12.29 -6.51 2.68
CA TYR A 20 -12.12 -6.38 1.24
C TYR A 20 -12.20 -4.92 0.78
N SER A 21 -13.20 -4.17 1.24
CA SER A 21 -13.31 -2.73 0.93
C SER A 21 -12.09 -1.95 1.42
N THR A 22 -11.54 -2.29 2.58
CA THR A 22 -10.31 -1.65 3.10
C THR A 22 -9.10 -1.96 2.21
N LEU A 23 -8.95 -3.22 1.76
CA LEU A 23 -7.85 -3.62 0.88
C LEU A 23 -7.96 -2.97 -0.51
N HIS A 24 -9.18 -2.87 -1.03
CA HIS A 24 -9.47 -2.19 -2.29
C HIS A 24 -9.03 -0.72 -2.22
N GLU A 25 -9.49 0.01 -1.20
CA GLU A 25 -9.12 1.42 -0.98
C GLU A 25 -7.60 1.57 -0.79
N ALA A 26 -6.97 0.67 -0.04
CA ALA A 26 -5.53 0.66 0.16
C ALA A 26 -4.74 0.42 -1.14
N ASN A 27 -5.25 -0.40 -2.06
CA ASN A 27 -4.62 -0.61 -3.37
C ASN A 27 -4.78 0.61 -4.29
N ILE A 28 -5.92 1.31 -4.25
CA ILE A 28 -6.07 2.61 -4.93
C ILE A 28 -5.02 3.60 -4.40
N ALA A 29 -4.85 3.68 -3.07
CA ALA A 29 -3.81 4.50 -2.46
C ALA A 29 -2.40 4.07 -2.89
N CYS A 30 -2.12 2.76 -3.01
CA CYS A 30 -0.83 2.29 -3.54
C CYS A 30 -0.60 2.74 -4.99
N ASN A 31 -1.61 2.70 -5.85
CA ASN A 31 -1.50 3.20 -7.22
C ASN A 31 -1.23 4.71 -7.25
N ALA A 32 -1.91 5.48 -6.40
CA ALA A 32 -1.65 6.91 -6.28
C ALA A 32 -0.23 7.23 -5.77
N VAL A 33 0.28 6.47 -4.80
CA VAL A 33 1.67 6.59 -4.33
C VAL A 33 2.67 6.16 -5.41
N SER A 34 2.35 5.12 -6.18
CA SER A 34 3.17 4.65 -7.31
C SER A 34 3.30 5.70 -8.40
N GLU A 35 2.21 6.42 -8.70
CA GLU A 35 2.25 7.58 -9.60
C GLU A 35 3.23 8.63 -9.09
N ILE A 36 3.09 9.05 -7.83
CA ILE A 36 3.98 10.04 -7.21
C ILE A 36 5.44 9.57 -7.24
N ALA A 37 5.69 8.29 -6.94
CA ALA A 37 7.02 7.71 -6.99
C ALA A 37 7.63 7.75 -8.39
N TRP A 38 6.81 7.46 -9.42
CA TRP A 38 7.23 7.45 -10.82
C TRP A 38 7.49 8.87 -11.35
N GLU A 39 6.58 9.81 -11.11
CA GLU A 39 6.73 11.21 -11.53
C GLU A 39 7.96 11.86 -10.86
N ALA A 40 8.15 11.63 -9.56
CA ALA A 40 9.28 12.19 -8.81
C ALA A 40 10.56 11.35 -8.87
N GLN A 41 10.55 10.23 -9.62
CA GLN A 41 11.64 9.25 -9.67
C GLN A 41 12.20 8.87 -8.29
N THR A 42 11.32 8.77 -7.30
CA THR A 42 11.65 8.57 -5.89
C THR A 42 11.08 7.24 -5.40
N PHE A 43 11.96 6.24 -5.30
CA PHE A 43 11.56 4.86 -5.01
C PHE A 43 11.93 4.38 -3.60
N GLY A 44 12.73 5.16 -2.87
CA GLY A 44 13.12 4.84 -1.50
C GLY A 44 12.02 5.24 -0.50
N GLN A 45 11.66 4.34 0.41
CA GLN A 45 10.55 4.53 1.36
C GLN A 45 10.63 5.85 2.13
N TYR A 46 11.80 6.24 2.65
CA TYR A 46 11.96 7.45 3.45
C TYR A 46 11.65 8.72 2.65
N ASN A 47 12.22 8.87 1.45
CA ASN A 47 11.99 10.03 0.60
C ASN A 47 10.56 10.01 0.02
N LEU A 48 10.06 8.83 -0.36
CA LEU A 48 8.70 8.66 -0.86
C LEU A 48 7.67 9.06 0.21
N HIS A 49 7.92 8.72 1.47
CA HIS A 49 7.06 9.12 2.58
C HIS A 49 6.93 10.64 2.67
N LYS A 50 8.04 11.38 2.58
CA LYS A 50 8.04 12.85 2.67
C LYS A 50 7.14 13.49 1.61
N ILE A 51 7.13 12.96 0.39
CA ILE A 51 6.40 13.56 -0.74
C ILE A 51 4.96 13.05 -0.88
N ALA A 52 4.64 11.86 -0.36
CA ALA A 52 3.34 11.22 -0.55
C ALA A 52 2.42 11.27 0.69
N TYR A 53 2.98 11.23 1.91
CA TYR A 53 2.17 10.96 3.12
C TYR A 53 1.03 11.96 3.35
N ALA A 54 1.31 13.27 3.32
CA ALA A 54 0.30 14.31 3.54
C ALA A 54 -0.83 14.21 2.50
N LYS A 55 -0.47 14.09 1.21
CA LYS A 55 -1.43 13.93 0.10
C LYS A 55 -2.31 12.69 0.28
N MET A 56 -1.74 11.58 0.75
CA MET A 56 -2.51 10.36 0.98
C MET A 56 -3.42 10.47 2.20
N ARG A 57 -2.99 11.16 3.26
CA ARG A 57 -3.81 11.42 4.46
C ARG A 57 -5.01 12.33 4.18
N GLU A 58 -4.87 13.26 3.24
CA GLU A 58 -5.95 14.15 2.79
C GLU A 58 -6.93 13.45 1.85
N ARG A 59 -6.42 12.64 0.91
CA ARG A 59 -7.23 12.02 -0.15
C ARG A 59 -8.01 10.78 0.29
N PHE A 60 -7.47 9.98 1.21
CA PHE A 60 -8.01 8.67 1.55
C PHE A 60 -8.48 8.59 3.00
N LEU A 61 -9.62 7.95 3.23
CA LEU A 61 -10.16 7.64 4.55
C LEU A 61 -9.47 6.41 5.20
N LEU A 62 -8.17 6.27 4.99
CA LEU A 62 -7.35 5.22 5.59
C LEU A 62 -6.77 5.68 6.92
N SER A 63 -6.43 4.76 7.81
CA SER A 63 -5.67 5.13 9.01
C SER A 63 -4.24 5.53 8.64
N ALA A 64 -3.59 6.31 9.51
CA ALA A 64 -2.19 6.70 9.30
C ALA A 64 -1.28 5.48 9.10
N GLN A 65 -1.48 4.42 9.88
CA GLN A 65 -0.70 3.18 9.75
C GLN A 65 -0.88 2.52 8.39
N VAL A 66 -2.10 2.47 7.84
CA VAL A 66 -2.35 1.88 6.52
C VAL A 66 -1.66 2.71 5.43
N VAL A 67 -1.73 4.04 5.49
CA VAL A 67 -1.02 4.92 4.53
C VAL A 67 0.49 4.67 4.57
N VAL A 68 1.08 4.58 5.76
CA VAL A 68 2.52 4.25 5.91
C VAL A 68 2.85 2.88 5.29
N ARG A 69 1.97 1.88 5.45
CA ARG A 69 2.13 0.57 4.83
C ARG A 69 1.96 0.58 3.32
N CYS A 70 1.06 1.39 2.76
CA CYS A 70 0.95 1.60 1.31
C CYS A 70 2.27 2.17 0.74
N ILE A 71 2.86 3.17 1.40
CA ILE A 71 4.15 3.75 0.99
C ILE A 71 5.26 2.69 1.04
N ALA A 72 5.34 1.90 2.11
CA ALA A 72 6.31 0.83 2.24
C ALA A 72 6.11 -0.25 1.15
N LYS A 73 4.86 -0.65 0.90
CA LYS A 73 4.49 -1.63 -0.14
C LYS A 73 4.92 -1.17 -1.54
N VAL A 74 4.71 0.11 -1.87
CA VAL A 74 5.16 0.69 -3.15
C VAL A 74 6.67 0.72 -3.24
N ALA A 75 7.36 1.22 -2.21
CA ALA A 75 8.82 1.25 -2.19
C ALA A 75 9.44 -0.15 -2.33
N ASP A 76 8.86 -1.15 -1.67
CA ASP A 76 9.29 -2.55 -1.80
C ASP A 76 9.03 -3.12 -3.20
N ALA A 77 7.90 -2.78 -3.83
CA ALA A 77 7.63 -3.21 -5.21
C ALA A 77 8.68 -2.68 -6.20
N TYR A 78 9.19 -1.47 -6.01
CA TYR A 78 10.27 -0.91 -6.83
C TYR A 78 11.67 -1.48 -6.52
N LYS A 79 11.82 -2.35 -5.52
CA LYS A 79 13.06 -3.12 -5.33
C LYS A 79 13.24 -4.20 -6.40
N LEU A 80 12.16 -4.68 -7.02
CA LEU A 80 12.23 -5.65 -8.12
C LEU A 80 13.00 -5.07 -9.31
N ASP A 81 12.60 -3.87 -9.74
CA ASP A 81 13.23 -3.04 -10.77
C ASP A 81 12.57 -1.66 -10.81
N LYS A 82 13.02 -0.78 -11.71
CA LYS A 82 12.47 0.57 -11.95
C LYS A 82 12.20 0.81 -13.44
N LYS A 83 11.93 -0.25 -14.20
CA LYS A 83 11.74 -0.20 -15.66
C LYS A 83 10.33 0.24 -16.04
N SER A 84 9.36 0.02 -15.16
CA SER A 84 7.97 0.44 -15.35
C SER A 84 7.34 0.91 -14.03
N LYS A 85 6.28 1.72 -14.16
CA LYS A 85 5.44 2.12 -13.03
C LYS A 85 4.76 0.88 -12.42
N ARG A 86 4.69 0.82 -11.08
CA ARG A 86 4.04 -0.29 -10.39
C ARG A 86 2.53 -0.11 -10.36
N GLU A 87 1.79 -1.18 -10.58
CA GLU A 87 0.35 -1.21 -10.49
C GLU A 87 -0.10 -2.28 -9.49
N PHE A 88 -1.13 -1.94 -8.72
CA PHE A 88 -1.72 -2.77 -7.68
C PHE A 88 -3.16 -3.07 -8.05
N LYS A 89 -3.47 -4.36 -8.17
CA LYS A 89 -4.79 -4.88 -8.57
C LYS A 89 -5.90 -4.42 -7.64
N LEU A 90 -7.08 -4.19 -8.20
CA LEU A 90 -8.27 -3.72 -7.46
C LEU A 90 -9.30 -4.83 -7.22
N ASP A 91 -9.10 -5.98 -7.86
CA ASP A 91 -9.96 -7.15 -7.98
C ASP A 91 -9.51 -8.33 -7.09
#